data_AF-A0A3D2K9E6-F1
#
_entry.id   AF-A0A3D2K9E6-F1
#
_cell.length_a   1.000
_cell.length_b   1.000
_cell.length_c   1.000
_cell.angle_alpha   90.00
_cell.angle_beta   90.00
_cell.angle_gamma   90.00
#
_symmetry.space_group_name_H-M   'P 1'
#
loop_
_entity.id
_entity.type
_entity.pdbx_description
1 polymer ?
#
loop_
_entity_poly.entity_id
_entity_poly.type
_entity_poly.pdbx_seq_one_letter_code
_entity_poly.pdbx_strand_id
1 'polypeptide(L)' 'MTFEEILNELTKISDSLENGNLSLEEGIEIYNKGLELSQKAISILKESKGKITLLNDELGKLADMAFEVETND' A
#
# COMPACT_ATOMS: atom_id res chain seq x y z
N MET A 1 -0.17 12.20 -0.18
CA MET A 1 -1.13 11.53 0.72
C MET A 1 -0.46 10.32 1.31
N THR A 2 -0.66 10.06 2.60
CA THR A 2 -0.28 8.80 3.25
C THR A 2 -1.26 7.69 2.89
N PHE A 3 -0.94 6.45 3.26
CA PHE A 3 -1.84 5.32 3.06
C PHE A 3 -3.14 5.49 3.86
N GLU A 4 -3.03 5.96 5.10
CA GLU A 4 -4.15 6.19 6.01
C GLU A 4 -5.08 7.30 5.49
N GLU A 5 -4.50 8.37 4.93
CA GLU A 5 -5.29 9.43 4.27
C GLU A 5 -6.04 8.89 3.05
N ILE A 6 -5.40 8.02 2.24
CA ILE A 6 -6.05 7.40 1.08
C ILE A 6 -7.20 6.49 1.52
N LEU A 7 -6.99 5.67 2.55
CA LEU A 7 -8.04 4.80 3.08
C LEU A 7 -9.23 5.62 3.61
N ASN A 8 -8.98 6.70 4.35
CA ASN A 8 -10.03 7.56 4.86
C ASN A 8 -10.85 8.19 3.71
N GLU A 9 -10.19 8.65 2.64
CA GLU A 9 -10.88 9.19 1.47
C GLU A 9 -11.67 8.11 0.70
N LEU A 10 -11.14 6.88 0.60
CA LEU A 10 -11.87 5.76 -0.01
C LEU A 10 -13.12 5.37 0.79
N THR A 11 -13.05 5.40 2.14
CA THR A 11 -14.24 5.17 2.99
C THR A 11 -15.31 6.22 2.72
N LYS A 12 -14.95 7.51 2.70
CA LYS A 12 -15.91 8.58 2.39
C LYS A 12 -16.54 8.43 1.00
N ILE A 13 -15.77 7.97 0.02
CA ILE A 13 -16.27 7.67 -1.34
C ILE A 13 -17.29 6.53 -1.29
N SER A 14 -16.98 5.43 -0.59
CA SER A 14 -17.93 4.32 -0.40
C SER A 14 -19.23 4.80 0.24
N ASP A 15 -19.13 5.56 1.34
CA ASP A 15 -20.30 6.12 2.03
C ASP A 15 -21.13 7.00 1.10
N SER A 16 -20.47 7.85 0.28
CA SER A 16 -21.17 8.74 -0.66
C SER A 16 -21.90 7.98 -1.76
N LEU A 17 -21.31 6.89 -2.27
CA LEU A 17 -21.93 6.03 -3.28
C LEU A 17 -23.10 5.24 -2.70
N GLU A 18 -22.97 4.72 -1.47
CA GLU A 18 -24.02 3.95 -0.78
C GLU A 18 -25.23 4.81 -0.40
N ASN A 19 -25.01 6.08 -0.06
CA ASN A 19 -26.07 7.02 0.30
C ASN A 19 -27.02 7.34 -0.88
N GLY A 20 -26.61 7.11 -2.14
CA GLY A 20 -27.48 7.21 -3.31
C GLY A 20 -28.00 8.61 -3.66
N ASN A 21 -27.54 9.66 -2.97
CA ASN A 21 -27.94 11.07 -3.18
C ASN A 21 -27.10 11.78 -4.25
N LEU A 22 -26.43 11.04 -5.14
CA LEU A 22 -25.59 11.58 -6.20
C LEU A 22 -26.34 11.57 -7.52
N SER A 23 -26.16 12.60 -8.34
CA SER A 23 -26.49 12.52 -9.76
C SER A 23 -25.58 11.53 -10.48
N LEU A 24 -25.96 11.16 -11.71
CA LEU A 24 -25.18 10.22 -12.53
C LEU A 24 -23.75 10.74 -12.78
N GLU A 25 -23.61 11.99 -13.21
CA GLU A 25 -22.31 12.65 -13.40
C GLU A 25 -21.47 12.66 -12.13
N GLU A 26 -22.04 13.03 -10.97
CA GLU A 26 -21.32 13.03 -9.69
C GLU A 26 -20.89 11.62 -9.27
N GLY A 27 -21.75 10.62 -9.51
CA GLY A 27 -21.43 9.21 -9.25
C GLY A 27 -20.25 8.73 -10.09
N ILE A 28 -20.20 9.10 -11.37
CA ILE A 28 -19.07 8.78 -12.27
C ILE A 28 -17.79 9.46 -11.80
N GLU A 29 -17.86 10.74 -11.39
CA GLU A 29 -16.70 11.49 -10.91
C GLU A 29 -16.13 10.91 -9.60
N ILE A 30 -17.00 10.63 -8.62
CA ILE A 30 -16.61 10.01 -7.35
C ILE A 30 -16.04 8.61 -7.55
N TYR A 31 -16.62 7.82 -8.47
CA TYR A 31 -16.09 6.49 -8.81
C TYR A 31 -14.68 6.58 -9.42
N ASN A 32 -14.45 7.50 -10.35
CA ASN A 32 -13.13 7.73 -10.94
C ASN A 32 -12.10 8.14 -9.88
N LYS A 33 -12.47 9.06 -8.98
CA LYS A 33 -11.62 9.43 -7.84
C LYS A 33 -11.28 8.21 -6.97
N GLY A 34 -12.27 7.35 -6.71
CA GLY A 34 -12.08 6.10 -5.97
C GLY A 34 -11.11 5.14 -6.65
N LEU A 35 -11.19 5.02 -7.98
CA LEU A 35 -10.28 4.20 -8.78
C LEU A 35 -8.83 4.70 -8.68
N GLU A 36 -8.62 6.00 -8.84
CA GLU A 36 -7.28 6.62 -8.72
C GLU A 36 -6.67 6.44 -7.33
N LEU A 37 -7.47 6.66 -6.28
CA LEU A 37 -7.03 6.46 -4.90
C LEU A 37 -6.69 5.00 -4.61
N SER A 38 -7.49 4.06 -5.13
CA SER A 38 -7.22 2.63 -5.01
C SER A 38 -5.91 2.24 -5.67
N GLN A 39 -5.62 2.76 -6.87
CA GLN A 39 -4.34 2.53 -7.55
C GLN A 39 -3.16 3.08 -6.73
N LYS A 40 -3.29 4.27 -6.13
CA LYS A 40 -2.27 4.85 -5.26
C LYS A 40 -2.02 4.00 -4.02
N ALA A 41 -3.09 3.50 -3.37
CA ALA A 41 -2.98 2.59 -2.22
C ALA A 41 -2.18 1.32 -2.58
N ILE A 42 -2.53 0.68 -3.71
CA ILE A 42 -1.83 -0.51 -4.20
C ILE A 42 -0.34 -0.21 -4.45
N SER A 43 -0.03 0.95 -5.03
CA SER A 43 1.37 1.36 -5.27
C SER A 43 2.17 1.49 -3.97
N ILE A 44 1.61 2.15 -2.94
CA ILE A 44 2.25 2.31 -1.64
C ILE A 44 2.50 0.94 -0.98
N LEU A 45 1.50 0.05 -1.02
CA LEU A 45 1.63 -1.30 -0.48
C LEU A 45 2.72 -2.10 -1.20
N LYS A 46 2.80 -1.99 -2.53
CA LYS A 46 3.83 -2.66 -3.34
C LYS A 46 5.23 -2.16 -2.99
N GLU A 47 5.40 -0.85 -2.87
CA GLU A 47 6.67 -0.24 -2.47
C GLU A 47 7.09 -0.67 -1.06
N SER A 48 6.14 -0.63 -0.12
CA SER A 48 6.37 -1.03 1.28
C SER A 48 6.77 -2.50 1.38
N LYS A 49 6.08 -3.38 0.63
CA LYS A 49 6.45 -4.81 0.54
C LYS A 49 7.87 -4.98 -0.01
N GLY A 50 8.21 -4.26 -1.08
CA GLY A 50 9.55 -4.31 -1.67
C GLY A 50 10.66 -3.91 -0.68
N LYS A 51 10.43 -2.87 0.12
CA LYS A 51 11.33 -2.44 1.19
C LYS A 51 11.53 -3.53 2.24
N ILE A 52 10.44 -4.16 2.70
CA ILE A 52 10.51 -5.27 3.67
C ILE A 52 11.29 -6.46 3.10
N THR A 53 11.05 -6.82 1.84
CA THR A 53 11.79 -7.91 1.19
C THR A 53 13.28 -7.64 1.16
N LEU A 54 13.70 -6.43 0.78
CA LEU A 54 15.13 -6.07 0.76
C LEU A 54 15.76 -6.15 2.16
N LEU A 55 15.08 -5.64 3.19
CA LEU A 55 15.56 -5.70 4.57
C LEU A 55 15.72 -7.15 5.07
N ASN A 56 14.79 -8.03 4.71
CA ASN A 56 14.89 -9.46 5.05
C ASN A 56 16.07 -10.13 4.35
N ASP A 57 16.31 -9.81 3.07
CA ASP A 57 17.45 -10.34 2.31
C ASP A 57 18.79 -9.86 2.90
N GLU A 58 18.87 -8.60 3.32
CA GLU A 58 20.05 -8.05 4.01
C GLU A 58 20.29 -8.72 5.36
N LEU A 59 19.22 -8.95 6.15
CA LEU A 59 19.31 -9.64 7.43
C LEU A 59 19.80 -11.09 7.26
N GLY A 60 19.30 -11.80 6.25
CA GLY A 60 19.74 -13.17 5.92
C GLY A 60 21.24 -13.23 5.60
N LYS A 61 21.73 -12.31 4.75
CA LYS A 61 23.17 -12.23 4.43
C LYS A 61 24.04 -11.98 5.65
N LEU A 62 23.61 -11.10 6.56
CA LEU A 62 24.34 -10.84 7.81
C LEU A 62 24.40 -12.07 8.71
N ALA A 63 23.32 -12.86 8.77
CA ALA A 63 23.29 -14.10 9.52
C ALA A 63 24.26 -15.14 8.91
N ASP A 64 24.24 -15.32 7.60
CA ASP A 64 25.14 -16.25 6.90
C ASP A 64 26.62 -15.89 7.12
N MET A 65 26.96 -14.60 7.03
CA MET A 65 28.32 -14.11 7.32
C MET A 65 28.78 -14.38 8.76
N ALA A 66 27.87 -14.31 9.74
CA ALA A 66 28.20 -14.59 11.13
C ALA A 66 28.57 -16.07 11.35
N PHE A 67 27.93 -17.00 10.61
CA PHE A 67 28.23 -18.43 10.68
C PHE A 67 29.53 -18.81 9.96
N GLU A 68 29.90 -18.15 8.86
CA GLU A 68 31.16 -18.42 8.16
C GLU A 68 32.41 -17.99 8.97
N VAL A 69 32.28 -16.99 9.84
CA VAL A 69 33.38 -16.51 10.69
C VAL A 69 33.68 -17.48 11.84
N GLU A 70 32.69 -18.27 12.29
CA GLU A 70 32.83 -19.23 13.39
C GLU A 70 33.48 -20.58 12.98
N THR A 71 33.72 -20.84 11.69
CA THR A 71 34.26 -22.14 11.22
C THR A 71 35.76 -22.16 10.90
N ASN A 72 36.53 -21.13 11.28
CA ASN A 72 38.00 -21.15 11.17
C ASN A 72 38.64 -21.67 12.47
N ASP A 73 38.56 -22.99 12.68
CA ASP A 73 39.47 -23.77 13.54
C ASP A 73 40.44 -24.57 12.65
#